data_AF-A0AAU2PTG2-F1
#
_entry.id   AF-A0AAU2PTG2-F1
#
_cell.length_a   1.000
_cell.length_b   1.000
_cell.length_c   1.000
_cell.angle_alpha   90.00
_cell.angle_beta   90.00
_cell.angle_gamma   90.00
#
_symmetry.space_group_name_H-M   'P 1'
#
loop_
_entity.id
_entity.type
_entity.pdbx_description
1 polymer ?
#
loop_
_entity_poly.entity_id
_entity_poly.type
_entity_poly.pdbx_seq_one_letter_code
_entity_poly.pdbx_strand_id
1 'polypeptide(L)'
;MSVIPAHAGVTAEGQFESSITGWRVGNESRRWWDNNDTWDYTGIYFADCISDGGSGFNSAGLRLWKDISSAPDRSKGTRSNNCGWVDYGDPDDAGNYYFALTDVYSGTFLTVKYVKVAW
;
A
#
# COMPACT_ATOMS: atom_id res chain seq x y z
N MET A 1 -9.45 18.03 -27.83
CA MET A 1 -8.49 17.25 -27.02
C MET A 1 -9.06 17.17 -25.62
N SER A 2 -9.53 15.99 -25.19
CA SER A 2 -10.09 15.79 -23.86
C SER A 2 -8.94 15.56 -22.89
N VAL A 3 -8.70 16.52 -21.99
CA VAL A 3 -7.76 16.35 -20.89
C VAL A 3 -8.48 15.56 -19.80
N ILE A 4 -8.29 14.25 -19.82
CA ILE A 4 -8.53 13.44 -18.64
C ILE A 4 -7.22 13.46 -17.87
N PRO A 5 -7.07 14.23 -16.77
CA PRO A 5 -6.00 13.95 -15.85
C PRO A 5 -6.14 12.50 -15.39
N ALA A 6 -5.04 11.76 -15.33
CA ALA A 6 -4.96 10.36 -14.92
C ALA A 6 -5.23 10.14 -13.41
N HIS A 7 -6.21 10.87 -12.87
CA HIS A 7 -6.80 10.70 -11.55
C HIS A 7 -8.14 9.95 -11.61
N ALA A 8 -8.39 9.18 -12.68
CA ALA A 8 -9.55 8.29 -12.78
C ALA A 8 -9.41 7.13 -11.78
N GLY A 9 -9.75 7.43 -10.53
CA GLY A 9 -9.62 6.57 -9.37
C GLY A 9 -9.57 7.35 -8.06
N VAL A 10 -10.11 8.58 -8.02
CA VAL A 10 -10.68 9.16 -6.80
C VAL A 10 -12.13 8.69 -6.70
N THR A 11 -12.33 7.46 -6.23
CA THR A 11 -13.47 7.22 -5.33
C THR A 11 -13.27 8.10 -4.11
N ALA A 12 -14.38 8.57 -3.53
CA ALA A 12 -14.47 9.43 -2.34
C ALA A 12 -13.28 9.29 -1.38
N GLU A 13 -12.88 10.42 -0.79
CA GLU A 13 -11.80 10.46 0.20
C GLU A 13 -11.91 9.25 1.15
N GLY A 14 -10.81 8.52 1.22
CA GLY A 14 -10.56 7.58 2.30
C GLY A 14 -10.56 6.09 2.00
N GLN A 15 -10.63 5.63 0.74
CA GLN A 15 -10.19 4.27 0.39
C GLN A 15 -10.01 4.01 -1.12
N PHE A 16 -9.12 3.07 -1.46
CA PHE A 16 -9.09 2.41 -2.77
C PHE A 16 -8.98 0.89 -2.62
N GLU A 17 -9.49 0.18 -3.63
CA GLU A 17 -9.36 -1.27 -3.77
C GLU A 17 -8.55 -1.61 -5.02
N SER A 18 -7.73 -2.66 -4.96
CA SER A 18 -6.89 -3.11 -6.06
C SER A 18 -6.53 -4.59 -5.92
N SER A 19 -5.70 -5.08 -6.83
CA SER A 19 -5.09 -6.41 -6.77
C SER A 19 -3.65 -6.32 -7.24
N ILE A 20 -2.81 -7.22 -6.75
CA ILE A 20 -1.38 -7.25 -7.03
C ILE A 20 -1.02 -8.67 -7.48
N THR A 21 -0.29 -8.80 -8.58
CA THR A 21 0.20 -10.09 -9.07
C THR A 21 1.69 -10.00 -9.39
N GLY A 22 2.45 -11.05 -9.07
CA GLY A 22 3.90 -11.10 -9.37
C GLY A 22 4.73 -10.00 -8.67
N TRP A 23 4.32 -9.56 -7.48
CA TRP A 23 5.00 -8.53 -6.72
C TRP A 23 6.30 -9.06 -6.09
N ARG A 24 7.35 -8.25 -6.10
CA ARG A 24 8.69 -8.61 -5.60
C ARG A 24 9.17 -7.56 -4.61
N VAL A 25 10.13 -7.94 -3.77
CA VAL A 25 10.80 -6.98 -2.88
C VAL A 25 11.38 -5.82 -3.70
N GLY A 26 11.11 -4.59 -3.28
CA GLY A 26 11.44 -3.36 -3.99
C GLY A 26 10.33 -2.81 -4.90
N ASN A 27 9.27 -3.58 -5.16
CA ASN A 27 8.13 -3.05 -5.90
C ASN A 27 7.28 -2.11 -5.03
N GLU A 28 6.71 -1.11 -5.68
CA GLU A 28 5.85 -0.10 -5.07
C GLU A 28 4.39 -0.30 -5.49
N SER A 29 3.48 0.20 -4.67
CA SER A 29 2.08 0.37 -5.02
C SER A 29 1.88 1.60 -5.92
N ARG A 30 0.65 1.77 -6.42
CA ARG A 30 0.22 3.09 -6.88
C ARG A 30 0.28 4.10 -5.72
N ARG A 31 0.47 5.37 -6.07
CA ARG A 31 0.34 6.50 -5.15
C ARG A 31 -1.14 6.84 -4.94
N TRP A 32 -1.49 7.39 -3.78
CA TRP A 32 -2.79 7.99 -3.50
C TRP A 32 -2.61 9.30 -2.73
N TRP A 33 -3.60 10.19 -2.85
CA TRP A 33 -3.63 11.44 -2.09
C TRP A 33 -4.45 11.22 -0.81
N ASP A 34 -3.84 11.56 0.31
CA ASP A 34 -4.46 11.60 1.63
C ASP A 34 -4.56 13.06 2.06
N ASN A 35 -5.78 13.55 2.25
CA ASN A 35 -6.03 14.92 2.69
C ASN A 35 -5.94 15.08 4.21
N ASN A 36 -5.86 13.98 4.96
CA ASN A 36 -5.82 13.93 6.42
C ASN A 36 -6.96 14.74 7.07
N ASP A 37 -8.13 14.75 6.42
CA ASP A 37 -9.32 15.47 6.87
C ASP A 37 -10.15 14.65 7.87
N THR A 38 -9.95 13.33 7.84
CA THR A 38 -10.55 12.32 8.71
C THR A 38 -9.62 12.01 9.89
N TRP A 39 -10.19 11.67 11.05
CA TRP A 39 -9.44 11.11 12.20
C TRP A 39 -9.12 9.62 12.00
N ASP A 40 -9.21 9.17 10.74
CA ASP A 40 -9.11 7.77 10.35
C ASP A 40 -7.64 7.41 10.11
N TYR A 41 -7.28 6.20 10.54
CA TYR A 41 -5.91 5.72 10.46
C TYR A 41 -5.59 5.24 9.04
N THR A 42 -4.40 5.55 8.52
CA THR A 42 -3.93 4.92 7.27
C THR A 42 -3.70 3.43 7.49
N GLY A 43 -4.50 2.60 6.83
CA GLY A 43 -4.44 1.15 6.94
C GLY A 43 -4.41 0.45 5.60
N ILE A 44 -3.68 -0.67 5.56
CA ILE A 44 -3.53 -1.50 4.36
C ILE A 44 -4.02 -2.90 4.69
N TYR A 45 -4.99 -3.38 3.90
CA TYR A 45 -5.58 -4.69 4.01
C TYR A 45 -5.23 -5.54 2.80
N PHE A 46 -4.69 -6.73 3.05
CA PHE A 46 -4.50 -7.74 2.02
C PHE A 46 -5.42 -8.93 2.29
N ALA A 47 -6.01 -9.48 1.23
CA ALA A 47 -6.75 -10.73 1.26
C ALA A 47 -6.34 -11.63 0.08
N ASP A 48 -6.54 -12.94 0.29
CA ASP A 48 -6.22 -13.98 -0.68
C ASP A 48 -4.77 -13.88 -1.18
N CYS A 49 -3.85 -13.86 -0.22
CA CYS A 49 -2.41 -13.77 -0.48
C CYS A 49 -1.83 -15.12 -0.83
N ILE A 50 -1.08 -15.15 -1.92
CA ILE A 50 -0.45 -16.34 -2.47
C ILE A 50 1.01 -15.98 -2.70
N SER A 51 1.92 -16.80 -2.20
CA SER A 51 3.33 -16.74 -2.57
C SER A 51 3.74 -18.01 -3.32
N ASP A 52 4.80 -17.92 -4.13
CA ASP A 52 5.35 -19.05 -4.86
C ASP A 52 6.24 -19.96 -3.98
N GLY A 53 6.42 -19.61 -2.71
CA GLY A 53 7.20 -20.41 -1.76
C GLY A 53 6.50 -21.73 -1.42
N GLY A 54 7.28 -22.79 -1.21
CA GLY A 54 6.76 -24.13 -0.91
C GLY A 54 5.96 -24.24 0.40
N SER A 55 6.05 -23.25 1.29
CA SER A 55 5.25 -23.15 2.52
C SER A 55 3.99 -22.28 2.39
N GLY A 56 3.71 -21.75 1.19
CA GLY A 56 2.65 -20.77 0.96
C GLY A 56 2.98 -19.40 1.54
N PHE A 57 1.97 -18.52 1.53
CA PHE A 57 2.09 -17.17 2.07
C PHE A 57 2.09 -17.19 3.60
N ASN A 58 2.98 -16.41 4.22
CA ASN A 58 3.08 -16.28 5.69
C ASN A 58 3.04 -14.82 6.14
N SER A 59 3.93 -13.99 5.58
CA SER A 59 4.09 -12.58 5.93
C SER A 59 4.71 -11.82 4.75
N ALA A 60 4.30 -10.56 4.61
CA ALA A 60 4.89 -9.57 3.71
C ALA A 60 5.29 -8.33 4.51
N GLY A 61 6.56 -7.93 4.45
CA GLY A 61 7.00 -6.63 4.97
C GLY A 61 6.52 -5.52 4.06
N LEU A 62 5.69 -4.62 4.58
CA LEU A 62 5.17 -3.46 3.89
C LEU A 62 5.72 -2.21 4.54
N ARG A 63 6.27 -1.29 3.74
CA ARG A 63 6.74 0.01 4.21
C ARG A 63 5.92 1.12 3.60
N LEU A 64 5.31 1.94 4.44
CA LEU A 64 4.58 3.13 4.01
C LEU A 64 5.55 4.29 3.81
N TRP A 65 5.41 4.97 2.68
CA TRP A 65 6.19 6.11 2.28
C TRP A 65 5.28 7.30 1.99
N LYS A 66 5.70 8.48 2.43
CA LYS A 66 5.16 9.75 2.00
C LYS A 66 6.05 10.30 0.88
N ASP A 67 5.47 10.48 -0.29
CA ASP A 67 6.11 11.08 -1.45
C ASP A 67 6.22 12.60 -1.23
N ILE A 68 7.46 13.11 -1.26
CA ILE A 68 7.74 14.54 -1.09
C ILE A 68 8.45 15.02 -2.34
N SER A 69 7.73 15.71 -3.23
CA SER A 69 8.25 16.19 -4.53
C SER A 69 9.59 16.96 -4.47
N SER A 70 9.95 17.51 -3.30
CA SER A 70 11.15 18.33 -3.12
C SER A 70 12.10 17.83 -2.01
N ALA A 71 11.90 16.62 -1.49
CA ALA A 71 12.73 16.05 -0.44
C ALA A 71 12.82 14.52 -0.57
N PRO A 72 13.69 13.82 0.17
CA PRO A 72 13.65 12.37 0.24
C PRO A 72 12.29 11.91 0.79
N ASP A 73 11.74 10.85 0.20
CA ASP A 73 10.47 10.29 0.66
C ASP A 73 10.55 9.89 2.14
N ARG A 74 9.53 10.29 2.90
CA ARG A 74 9.52 10.06 4.34
C ARG A 74 8.88 8.72 4.64
N SER A 75 9.68 7.79 5.13
CA SER A 75 9.20 6.51 5.63
C SER A 75 8.35 6.70 6.88
N LYS A 76 7.10 6.24 6.85
CA LYS A 76 6.21 6.17 8.01
C LYS A 76 6.39 4.86 8.80
N GLY A 77 7.21 3.94 8.30
CA GLY A 77 7.63 2.72 9.00
C GLY A 77 7.30 1.46 8.23
N THR A 78 7.81 0.33 8.71
CA THR A 78 7.55 -0.99 8.15
C THR A 78 6.62 -1.78 9.08
N ARG A 79 5.68 -2.52 8.49
CA ARG A 79 4.76 -3.44 9.16
C ARG A 79 4.77 -4.79 8.44
N SER A 80 4.66 -5.86 9.21
CA SER A 80 4.47 -7.20 8.65
C SER A 80 2.97 -7.43 8.44
N ASN A 81 2.56 -7.61 7.19
CA ASN A 81 1.20 -7.95 6.82
C ASN A 81 1.10 -9.47 6.68
N ASN A 82 0.28 -10.11 7.51
CA ASN A 82 0.02 -11.55 7.49
C ASN A 82 -1.24 -11.90 6.68
N CYS A 83 -1.44 -11.22 5.55
CA CYS A 83 -2.67 -11.27 4.77
C CYS A 83 -3.89 -10.80 5.57
N GLY A 84 -3.79 -9.58 6.09
CA GLY A 84 -4.84 -8.97 6.87
C GLY A 84 -4.68 -7.47 6.90
N TRP A 85 -5.26 -6.85 7.92
CA TRP A 85 -5.20 -5.41 8.14
C TRP A 85 -3.92 -5.05 8.86
N VAL A 86 -3.20 -4.04 8.37
CA VAL A 86 -2.09 -3.40 9.07
C VAL A 86 -2.31 -1.90 9.16
N ASP A 87 -2.28 -1.39 10.39
CA ASP A 87 -2.36 0.03 10.67
C ASP A 87 -0.97 0.67 10.74
N TYR A 88 -0.83 1.82 10.10
CA TYR A 88 0.34 2.67 10.23
C TYR A 88 0.17 3.76 11.30
N GLY A 89 -1.06 3.93 11.80
CA GLY A 89 -1.42 4.99 12.74
C GLY A 89 -1.61 6.33 12.01
N ASP A 90 -2.31 7.26 12.66
CA ASP A 90 -2.68 8.56 12.13
C ASP A 90 -1.41 9.41 12.03
N PRO A 91 -0.98 9.77 10.82
CA PRO A 91 0.21 10.54 10.64
C PRO A 91 -0.16 11.93 10.13
N ASP A 92 -0.94 12.72 10.88
CA ASP A 92 -1.22 14.19 10.80
C ASP A 92 -0.41 14.96 9.73
N ASP A 93 -0.60 14.63 8.45
CA ASP A 93 0.36 15.01 7.40
C ASP A 93 -0.23 14.69 6.00
N ALA A 94 -1.11 15.57 5.51
CA ALA A 94 -1.68 15.47 4.18
C ALA A 94 -0.60 15.36 3.09
N GLY A 95 -0.82 14.53 2.07
CA GLY A 95 0.10 14.37 0.95
C GLY A 95 -0.10 13.12 0.11
N ASN A 96 0.88 12.84 -0.75
CA ASN A 96 0.92 11.63 -1.54
C ASN A 96 1.57 10.49 -0.75
N TYR A 97 0.91 9.34 -0.75
CA TYR A 97 1.38 8.14 -0.07
C TYR A 97 1.48 6.96 -1.03
N TYR A 98 2.41 6.07 -0.75
CA TYR A 98 2.54 4.76 -1.41
C TYR A 98 3.15 3.76 -0.44
N PHE A 99 2.96 2.47 -0.68
CA PHE A 99 3.61 1.42 0.09
C PHE A 99 4.49 0.56 -0.80
N ALA A 100 5.59 0.07 -0.23
CA ALA A 100 6.55 -0.79 -0.92
C ALA A 100 6.70 -2.13 -0.21
N LEU A 101 6.91 -3.19 -0.99
CA LEU A 101 7.23 -4.51 -0.46
C LEU A 101 8.71 -4.54 -0.06
N THR A 102 8.99 -4.72 1.22
CA THR A 102 10.35 -4.79 1.75
C THR A 102 10.82 -6.20 2.04
N ASP A 103 9.89 -7.12 2.30
CA ASP A 103 10.21 -8.50 2.65
C ASP A 103 9.07 -9.45 2.27
N VAL A 104 9.38 -10.70 1.93
CA VAL A 104 8.41 -11.79 1.77
C VAL A 104 8.99 -13.01 2.47
N TYR A 105 8.30 -13.51 3.49
CA TYR A 105 8.84 -14.57 4.35
C TYR A 105 9.07 -15.91 3.59
N SER A 106 8.24 -16.20 2.61
CA SER A 106 8.27 -17.46 1.87
C SER A 106 7.94 -17.20 0.41
N GLY A 107 8.92 -17.40 -0.48
CA GLY A 107 8.81 -17.19 -1.92
C GLY A 107 9.54 -15.94 -2.42
N THR A 108 9.49 -15.72 -3.72
CA THR A 108 10.06 -14.55 -4.42
C THR A 108 8.96 -13.59 -4.88
N PHE A 109 7.78 -14.14 -5.19
CA PHE A 109 6.64 -13.47 -5.77
C PHE A 109 5.46 -13.52 -4.83
N LEU A 110 4.86 -12.35 -4.60
CA LEU A 110 3.61 -12.18 -3.88
C LEU A 110 2.49 -11.85 -4.86
N THR A 111 1.40 -12.58 -4.75
CA THR A 111 0.13 -12.26 -5.39
C THR A 111 -0.89 -11.99 -4.29
N VAL A 112 -1.57 -10.85 -4.37
CA VAL A 112 -2.66 -10.46 -3.47
C VAL A 112 -3.89 -10.21 -4.32
N LYS A 113 -4.94 -11.03 -4.18
CA LYS A 113 -6.13 -10.86 -5.02
C LYS A 113 -6.95 -9.64 -4.64
N TYR A 114 -6.90 -9.25 -3.38
CA TYR A 114 -7.62 -8.09 -2.89
C TYR A 114 -6.74 -7.25 -1.99
N VAL A 115 -6.51 -6.02 -2.40
CA VAL A 115 -5.83 -4.98 -1.62
C VAL A 115 -6.84 -3.90 -1.36
N LYS A 116 -7.01 -3.51 -0.11
CA LYS A 116 -7.75 -2.31 0.26
C LYS A 116 -6.82 -1.40 1.04
N VAL A 117 -6.78 -0.13 0.68
CA VAL A 117 -6.13 0.90 1.46
C VAL A 117 -7.21 1.87 1.89
N ALA A 118 -7.24 2.25 3.16
CA ALA A 118 -8.15 3.28 3.69
C ALA A 118 -7.36 4.32 4.48
N TRP A 119 -7.85 5.55 4.49
CA TRP A 119 -7.28 6.71 5.16
C TRP A 119 -8.36 7.76 5.44
#